data_AF-A0A9X3N0S1-F1
#
_entry.id   AF-A0A9X3N0S1-F1
#
_cell.length_a   1.000
_cell.length_b   1.000
_cell.length_c   1.000
_cell.angle_alpha   90.00
_cell.angle_beta   90.00
_cell.angle_gamma   90.00
#
_symmetry.space_group_name_H-M   'P 1'
#
loop_
_entity.id
_entity.type
_entity.pdbx_description
1 polymer ?
#
loop_
_entity_poly.entity_id
_entity_poly.type
_entity_poly.pdbx_seq_one_letter_code
_entity_poly.pdbx_strand_id
1 'polypeptide(L)'
;MTDPQISELGKAITEVSEKASLLVREEIALAKAELTEKATGLAKGAAVGAAAGVFILTGLIYFLHFVALGIAELLGSGAWLGYLIVSGTLFLLGGLAGFLAARFFKKGSPPTPTMAIEEAQLIKQTLTAPHPATPSGAVTPATPSNVEAKR
;
A
#
# COMPACT_ATOMS: atom_id res chain seq x y z
N MET A 1 -36.27 -24.84 -43.12
CA MET A 1 -36.78 -23.68 -42.37
C MET A 1 -35.83 -23.48 -41.21
N THR A 2 -34.83 -22.62 -41.35
CA THR A 2 -33.83 -22.36 -40.30
C THR A 2 -34.39 -21.31 -39.35
N ASP A 3 -34.45 -21.63 -38.07
CA ASP A 3 -35.22 -20.92 -37.05
C ASP A 3 -34.68 -19.50 -36.75
N PRO A 4 -35.51 -18.45 -36.86
CA PRO A 4 -35.17 -17.07 -36.49
C PRO A 4 -34.68 -16.92 -35.03
N GLN A 5 -35.11 -17.81 -34.13
CA GLN A 5 -34.83 -17.70 -32.70
C GLN A 5 -33.35 -17.90 -32.32
N ILE A 6 -32.60 -18.73 -33.06
CA ILE A 6 -31.16 -18.94 -32.82
C ILE A 6 -30.38 -17.65 -33.16
N SER A 7 -30.83 -16.91 -34.19
CA SER A 7 -30.26 -15.62 -34.59
C SER A 7 -30.49 -14.54 -33.53
N GLU A 8 -31.70 -14.46 -32.96
CA GLU A 8 -32.04 -13.44 -31.97
C GLU A 8 -31.33 -13.65 -30.62
N LEU A 9 -31.12 -14.90 -30.21
CA LEU A 9 -30.34 -15.21 -29.00
C LEU A 9 -28.86 -14.84 -29.16
N GLY A 10 -28.28 -15.13 -30.34
CA GLY A 10 -26.91 -14.73 -30.66
C GLY A 10 -26.73 -13.21 -30.62
N LYS A 11 -27.67 -12.45 -31.21
CA LYS A 11 -27.67 -10.98 -31.17
C LYS A 11 -27.76 -10.43 -29.74
N ALA A 12 -28.64 -11.00 -28.90
CA ALA A 12 -28.79 -10.57 -27.51
C ALA A 12 -27.51 -10.80 -26.68
N ILE A 13 -26.84 -11.93 -26.88
CA ILE A 13 -25.55 -12.22 -26.20
C ILE A 13 -24.47 -11.24 -26.67
N THR A 14 -24.40 -10.95 -27.97
CA THR A 14 -23.47 -9.94 -28.51
C THR A 14 -23.75 -8.55 -27.92
N GLU A 15 -25.01 -8.13 -27.86
CA GLU A 15 -25.39 -6.83 -27.29
C GLU A 15 -25.04 -6.71 -25.81
N VAL A 16 -25.29 -7.75 -25.02
CA VAL A 16 -24.91 -7.78 -23.59
C VAL A 16 -23.39 -7.75 -23.42
N SER A 17 -22.65 -8.50 -24.26
CA SER A 17 -21.18 -8.50 -24.24
C SER A 17 -20.59 -7.13 -24.60
N GLU A 18 -21.19 -6.44 -25.58
CA GLU A 18 -20.80 -5.09 -25.97
C GLU A 18 -21.07 -4.09 -24.84
N LYS A 19 -22.25 -4.16 -24.20
CA LYS A 19 -22.60 -3.30 -23.05
C LYS A 19 -21.69 -3.56 -21.86
N ALA A 20 -21.38 -4.81 -21.54
CA ALA A 20 -20.45 -5.16 -20.48
C ALA A 20 -19.05 -4.60 -20.76
N SER A 21 -18.57 -4.71 -22.01
CA SER A 21 -17.28 -4.15 -22.43
C SER A 21 -17.26 -2.62 -22.34
N LEU A 22 -18.38 -1.98 -22.66
CA LEU A 22 -18.55 -0.53 -22.55
C LEU A 22 -18.48 -0.07 -21.09
N LEU A 23 -19.19 -0.74 -20.18
CA LEU A 23 -19.16 -0.44 -18.74
C LEU A 23 -17.74 -0.56 -18.15
N VAL A 24 -17.02 -1.64 -18.46
CA VAL A 24 -15.64 -1.83 -17.99
C VAL A 24 -14.74 -0.69 -18.47
N ARG A 25 -14.89 -0.26 -19.73
CA ARG A 25 -14.11 0.85 -20.28
C ARG A 25 -14.47 2.18 -19.60
N GLU A 26 -15.73 2.40 -19.26
CA GLU A 26 -16.19 3.58 -18.54
C GLU A 26 -15.64 3.63 -17.11
N GLU A 27 -15.68 2.51 -16.38
CA GLU A 27 -15.10 2.40 -15.03
C GLU A 27 -13.60 2.66 -15.03
N ILE A 28 -12.88 2.14 -16.04
CA ILE A 28 -11.44 2.44 -16.21
C ILE A 28 -11.23 3.92 -16.52
N ALA A 29 -12.08 4.52 -17.37
CA ALA A 29 -11.98 5.93 -17.70
C ALA A 29 -12.25 6.82 -16.47
N LEU A 30 -13.25 6.47 -15.66
CA LEU A 30 -13.58 7.15 -14.42
C LEU A 30 -12.45 7.02 -13.39
N ALA A 31 -11.98 5.80 -13.14
CA ALA A 31 -10.86 5.55 -12.25
C ALA A 31 -9.62 6.33 -12.69
N LYS A 32 -9.32 6.37 -14.00
CA LYS A 32 -8.21 7.17 -14.54
C LYS A 32 -8.41 8.66 -14.30
N ALA A 33 -9.62 9.18 -14.47
CA ALA A 33 -9.92 10.58 -14.21
C ALA A 33 -9.71 10.91 -12.72
N GLU A 34 -10.25 10.09 -11.82
CA GLU A 34 -10.11 10.26 -10.37
C GLU A 34 -8.64 10.17 -9.91
N LEU A 35 -7.88 9.19 -10.43
CA LEU A 35 -6.44 9.09 -10.15
C LEU A 35 -5.69 10.34 -10.65
N THR A 36 -6.03 10.86 -11.82
CA THR A 36 -5.38 12.05 -12.39
C THR A 36 -5.66 13.28 -11.55
N GLU A 37 -6.89 13.46 -11.09
CA GLU A 37 -7.28 14.56 -10.20
C GLU A 37 -6.53 14.47 -8.87
N LYS A 38 -6.51 13.29 -8.23
CA LYS A 38 -5.76 13.03 -6.99
C LYS A 38 -4.27 13.28 -7.15
N ALA A 39 -3.67 12.77 -8.23
CA ALA A 39 -2.25 12.97 -8.52
C ALA A 39 -1.92 14.44 -8.75
N THR A 40 -2.79 15.18 -9.44
CA THR A 40 -2.60 16.62 -9.69
C THR A 40 -2.70 17.43 -8.40
N GLY A 41 -3.68 17.12 -7.55
CA GLY A 41 -3.82 17.73 -6.23
C GLY A 41 -2.58 17.49 -5.35
N LEU A 42 -2.11 16.24 -5.30
CA LEU A 42 -0.90 15.87 -4.58
C LEU A 42 0.34 16.57 -5.15
N ALA A 43 0.49 16.65 -6.47
CA ALA A 43 1.63 17.31 -7.11
C ALA A 43 1.67 18.81 -6.80
N LYS A 44 0.53 19.51 -6.88
CA LYS A 44 0.42 20.92 -6.50
C LYS A 44 0.72 21.12 -5.02
N GLY A 45 0.14 20.28 -4.16
CA GLY A 45 0.38 20.30 -2.72
C GLY A 45 1.86 20.08 -2.40
N ALA A 46 2.52 19.12 -3.05
CA ALA A 46 3.93 18.84 -2.89
C ALA A 46 4.81 20.00 -3.37
N ALA A 47 4.47 20.65 -4.49
CA ALA A 47 5.21 21.80 -4.99
C ALA A 47 5.16 23.00 -4.02
N VAL A 48 3.96 23.36 -3.56
CA VAL A 48 3.79 24.45 -2.57
C VAL A 48 4.40 24.07 -1.23
N GLY A 49 4.22 22.82 -0.78
CA GLY A 49 4.81 22.30 0.44
C GLY A 49 6.33 22.32 0.41
N ALA A 50 6.94 21.97 -0.72
CA ALA A 50 8.40 22.05 -0.91
C ALA A 50 8.88 23.51 -0.83
N ALA A 51 8.19 24.44 -1.49
CA ALA A 51 8.52 25.86 -1.42
C ALA A 51 8.42 26.39 0.02
N ALA A 52 7.32 26.10 0.72
CA ALA A 52 7.14 26.44 2.14
C ALA A 52 8.24 25.82 3.01
N GLY A 53 8.60 24.56 2.76
CA GLY A 53 9.69 23.88 3.41
C GLY A 53 11.03 24.61 3.26
N VAL A 54 11.36 25.09 2.06
CA VAL A 54 12.56 25.91 1.82
C VAL A 54 12.53 27.17 2.69
N PHE A 55 11.45 27.94 2.66
CA PHE A 55 11.37 29.18 3.45
C PHE A 55 11.45 28.93 4.96
N ILE A 56 10.76 27.90 5.47
CA ILE A 56 10.79 27.55 6.88
C ILE A 56 12.20 27.10 7.31
N LEU A 57 12.83 26.22 6.52
CA LEU A 57 14.19 25.74 6.82
C LEU A 57 15.21 26.87 6.77
N THR A 58 15.17 27.72 5.73
CA THR A 58 16.05 28.89 5.64
C THR A 58 15.80 29.86 6.79
N GLY A 59 14.54 30.15 7.13
CA GLY A 59 14.18 31.00 8.27
C GLY A 59 14.70 30.44 9.59
N LEU A 60 14.56 29.13 9.81
CA LEU A 60 15.08 28.45 11.00
C LEU A 60 16.61 28.56 11.09
N ILE A 61 17.33 28.41 9.98
CA ILE A 61 18.79 28.58 9.94
C ILE A 61 19.19 29.99 10.39
N TYR A 62 18.57 31.03 9.82
CA TYR A 62 18.85 32.42 10.20
C TYR A 62 18.42 32.73 11.64
N PHE A 63 17.31 32.16 12.10
CA PHE A 63 16.87 32.31 13.49
C PHE A 63 17.88 31.69 14.47
N LEU A 64 18.41 30.50 14.16
CA LEU A 64 19.45 29.88 15.00
C LEU A 64 20.76 30.68 14.99
N HIS A 65 21.13 31.31 13.86
CA HIS A 65 22.24 32.26 13.82
C HIS A 65 21.98 33.47 14.71
N PHE A 66 20.78 34.06 14.62
CA PHE A 66 20.36 35.17 15.48
C PHE A 66 20.46 34.81 16.97
N VAL A 67 19.95 33.64 17.36
CA VAL A 67 20.04 33.16 18.76
C VAL A 67 21.49 32.95 19.19
N ALA A 68 22.33 32.33 18.35
CA ALA A 68 23.73 32.10 18.64
C ALA A 68 24.48 33.43 18.86
N LEU A 69 24.30 34.39 17.97
CA LEU A 69 24.91 35.72 18.09
C LEU A 69 24.36 36.48 19.32
N GLY A 70 23.06 36.39 19.58
CA GLY A 70 22.44 37.00 20.76
C GLY A 70 22.98 36.42 22.08
N ILE A 71 23.22 35.11 22.15
CA ILE A 71 23.88 34.47 23.31
C ILE A 71 25.31 34.96 23.44
N ALA A 72 26.05 35.03 22.33
CA ALA A 72 27.44 35.51 22.36
C ALA A 72 27.52 36.94 22.92
N GLU A 73 26.65 37.83 22.45
CA GLU A 73 26.53 39.22 22.91
C GLU A 73 26.13 39.30 24.39
N LEU A 74 25.12 38.53 24.80
CA LEU A 74 24.64 38.51 26.19
C LEU A 74 25.74 38.06 27.17
N LEU A 75 26.61 37.15 26.74
CA LEU A 75 27.73 36.67 27.54
C LEU A 75 28.99 37.55 27.42
N GLY A 76 28.97 38.60 26.59
CA GLY A 76 30.15 39.41 26.29
C GLY A 76 31.30 38.59 25.69
N SER A 77 30.95 37.53 24.96
CA SER A 77 31.88 36.51 24.47
C SER A 77 32.01 36.55 22.94
N GLY A 78 33.01 35.85 22.39
CA GLY A 78 33.14 35.71 20.94
C GLY A 78 31.99 34.88 20.35
N ALA A 79 31.59 35.22 19.11
CA ALA A 79 30.49 34.55 18.39
C ALA A 79 30.60 33.01 18.39
N TRP A 80 31.82 32.48 18.33
CA TRP A 80 32.09 31.03 18.34
C TRP A 80 31.45 30.31 19.53
N LEU A 81 31.41 30.94 20.71
CA LEU A 81 30.86 30.33 21.92
C LEU A 81 29.33 30.23 21.85
N GLY A 82 28.67 31.26 21.32
CA GLY A 82 27.23 31.24 21.05
C GLY A 82 26.83 30.13 20.08
N TYR A 83 27.57 29.98 18.97
CA TYR A 83 27.35 28.89 18.02
C TYR A 83 27.59 27.51 18.65
N LEU A 84 28.62 27.37 19.50
CA LEU A 84 28.91 26.11 20.20
C LEU A 84 27.78 25.72 21.15
N ILE A 85 27.23 26.68 21.90
CA ILE A 85 26.12 26.44 22.83
C ILE A 85 24.85 26.01 22.07
N VAL A 86 24.48 26.75 21.01
CA VAL A 86 23.28 26.45 20.22
C VAL A 86 23.41 25.10 19.51
N SER A 87 24.54 24.85 18.83
CA SER A 87 24.78 23.58 18.14
C SER A 87 24.87 22.40 19.10
N GLY A 88 25.56 22.55 20.23
CA GLY A 88 25.63 21.53 21.28
C GLY A 88 24.25 21.17 21.81
N THR A 89 23.40 22.16 22.08
CA THR A 89 22.02 21.94 22.51
C THR A 89 21.22 21.15 21.46
N LEU A 90 21.32 21.54 20.18
CA LEU A 90 20.65 20.84 19.07
C LEU A 90 21.13 19.38 18.93
N PHE A 91 22.43 19.12 19.03
CA PHE A 91 22.96 17.75 18.96
C PHE A 91 22.53 16.90 20.14
N LEU A 92 22.45 17.46 21.35
CA LEU A 92 21.95 16.75 22.53
C LEU A 92 20.48 16.38 22.35
N LEU A 93 19.63 17.33 21.98
CA LEU A 93 18.20 17.09 21.77
C LEU A 93 17.96 16.14 20.58
N GLY A 94 18.67 16.34 19.47
CA GLY A 94 18.59 15.51 18.28
C GLY A 94 19.09 14.08 18.53
N GLY A 95 20.19 13.93 19.28
CA GLY A 95 20.70 12.63 19.70
C GLY A 95 19.73 11.89 20.61
N LEU A 96 19.10 12.59 21.56
CA LEU A 96 18.09 12.00 22.44
C LEU A 96 16.83 11.59 21.67
N ALA A 97 16.30 12.47 20.81
CA ALA A 97 15.15 12.18 19.97
C ALA A 97 15.43 11.00 19.02
N GLY A 98 16.60 10.98 18.38
CA GLY A 98 17.03 9.89 17.51
C GLY A 98 17.19 8.57 18.26
N PHE A 99 17.73 8.60 19.47
CA PHE A 99 17.82 7.43 20.35
C PHE A 99 16.43 6.90 20.74
N LEU A 100 15.49 7.78 21.13
CA LEU A 100 14.11 7.42 21.43
C LEU A 100 13.41 6.82 20.20
N ALA A 101 13.55 7.46 19.04
CA ALA A 101 12.99 6.96 17.78
C ALA A 101 13.52 5.56 17.45
N ALA A 102 14.84 5.34 17.55
CA ALA A 102 15.44 4.02 17.34
C ALA A 102 14.89 2.96 18.31
N ARG A 103 14.64 3.34 19.57
CA ARG A 103 14.03 2.43 20.55
C ARG A 103 12.57 2.13 20.22
N PHE A 104 11.81 3.11 19.74
CA PHE A 104 10.44 2.88 19.29
C PHE A 104 10.37 2.02 18.04
N PHE A 105 11.22 2.25 17.04
CA PHE A 105 11.29 1.36 15.86
C PHE A 105 11.69 -0.07 16.23
N LYS A 106 12.64 -0.25 17.15
CA LYS A 106 13.01 -1.59 17.63
C LYS A 106 11.89 -2.31 18.39
N LYS A 107 11.01 -1.57 19.07
CA LYS A 107 9.89 -2.14 19.84
C LYS A 107 8.57 -2.25 19.05
N GLY A 108 8.39 -1.38 18.07
CA GLY A 108 7.13 -1.11 17.39
C GLY A 108 7.05 -1.65 15.98
N SER A 109 8.10 -2.29 15.44
CA SER A 109 7.92 -3.17 14.30
C SER A 109 6.93 -4.27 14.74
N PRO A 110 5.73 -4.35 14.13
CA PRO A 110 4.89 -5.52 14.34
C PRO A 110 5.77 -6.73 14.01
N PRO A 111 5.68 -7.85 14.76
CA PRO A 111 6.31 -9.08 14.28
C PRO A 111 5.88 -9.22 12.83
N THR A 112 6.86 -9.35 11.91
CA THR A 112 6.59 -9.64 10.49
C THR A 112 5.42 -10.60 10.45
N PRO A 113 4.32 -10.34 9.71
CA PRO A 113 3.09 -11.12 9.83
C PRO A 113 3.34 -12.52 9.25
N THR A 114 4.01 -13.36 10.04
CA THR A 114 4.60 -14.63 9.62
C THR A 114 3.49 -15.54 9.14
N MET A 115 2.34 -15.52 9.82
CA MET A 115 1.13 -16.23 9.44
C MET A 115 0.61 -15.79 8.05
N ALA A 116 0.53 -14.49 7.78
CA ALA A 116 0.04 -13.99 6.49
C ALA A 116 1.04 -14.29 5.35
N ILE A 117 2.34 -14.25 5.64
CA ILE A 117 3.38 -14.63 4.68
C ILE A 117 3.32 -16.14 4.42
N GLU A 118 3.16 -16.96 5.45
CA GLU A 118 3.05 -18.42 5.35
C GLU A 118 1.81 -18.84 4.56
N GLU A 119 0.65 -18.25 4.85
CA GLU A 119 -0.58 -18.47 4.08
C GLU A 119 -0.42 -18.09 2.60
N ALA A 120 0.19 -16.94 2.32
CA ALA A 120 0.47 -16.53 0.95
C ALA A 120 1.42 -17.51 0.22
N GLN A 121 2.40 -18.08 0.92
CA GLN A 121 3.29 -19.11 0.37
C GLN A 121 2.54 -20.42 0.10
N LEU A 122 1.65 -20.85 1.01
CA LEU A 122 0.82 -22.05 0.83
C LEU A 122 -0.13 -21.92 -0.37
N ILE A 123 -0.74 -20.75 -0.54
CA ILE A 123 -1.60 -20.45 -1.70
C ILE A 123 -0.78 -20.53 -2.99
N LYS A 124 0.41 -19.91 -3.02
CA LYS A 124 1.30 -19.96 -4.19
C LYS A 124 1.73 -21.40 -4.51
N GLN A 125 2.06 -22.20 -3.50
CA GLN A 125 2.41 -23.61 -3.68
C GLN A 125 1.24 -24.42 -4.22
N THR A 126 0.02 -24.18 -3.73
CA THR A 126 -1.19 -24.86 -4.21
C THR A 126 -1.53 -24.50 -5.66
N LEU A 127 -1.28 -23.25 -6.07
CA LEU A 127 -1.51 -22.79 -7.44
C LEU A 127 -0.39 -23.18 -8.42
N THR A 128 0.83 -23.38 -7.93
CA THR A 128 1.98 -23.80 -8.75
C THR A 128 2.09 -25.32 -8.83
N ALA A 129 1.57 -26.05 -7.84
CA ALA A 129 1.54 -27.50 -7.85
C ALA A 129 0.75 -27.97 -9.09
N PRO A 130 1.29 -28.93 -9.87
CA PRO A 130 0.54 -29.56 -10.95
C PRO A 130 -0.77 -30.12 -10.39
N HIS A 131 -1.89 -29.70 -10.95
CA HIS A 131 -3.21 -30.21 -10.58
C HIS A 131 -3.17 -31.75 -10.64
N PRO A 132 -3.38 -32.48 -9.53
CA PRO A 132 -3.55 -33.92 -9.64
C PRO A 132 -4.73 -34.15 -10.58
N ALA A 133 -4.51 -34.94 -11.62
CA ALA A 133 -5.56 -35.28 -12.57
C ALA A 133 -6.81 -35.68 -11.79
N THR A 134 -7.92 -35.01 -12.08
CA THR A 134 -9.24 -35.41 -11.59
C THR A 134 -9.34 -36.92 -11.79
N PRO A 135 -9.60 -37.74 -10.75
CA PRO A 135 -9.98 -39.12 -10.97
C PRO A 135 -11.28 -39.06 -11.78
N SER A 136 -11.14 -39.26 -13.09
CA SER A 136 -12.25 -39.47 -13.99
C SER A 136 -13.14 -40.55 -13.39
N GLY A 137 -14.43 -40.26 -13.35
CA GLY A 137 -15.45 -40.94 -12.56
C GLY A 137 -15.25 -42.44 -12.32
N ALA A 138 -15.30 -42.81 -11.05
CA ALA A 138 -15.86 -44.08 -10.61
C ALA A 138 -16.92 -43.76 -9.56
N VAL A 139 -18.06 -43.23 -10.01
CA VAL A 139 -19.31 -43.37 -9.26
C VAL A 139 -19.70 -44.84 -9.37
N THR A 140 -19.22 -45.67 -8.44
CA THR A 140 -19.62 -47.08 -8.34
C THR A 140 -21.04 -47.12 -7.76
N PRO A 141 -22.03 -47.70 -8.46
CA PRO A 141 -23.38 -47.82 -7.92
C PRO A 141 -23.37 -48.82 -6.75
N ALA A 142 -24.09 -48.48 -5.68
CA ALA A 142 -24.26 -49.35 -4.51
C ALA A 142 -24.96 -50.66 -4.91
N THR A 143 -24.33 -51.80 -4.61
CA THR A 143 -24.89 -53.14 -4.79
C THR A 143 -25.84 -53.48 -3.62
N PRO A 144 -27.11 -53.87 -3.85
CA PRO A 144 -28.01 -54.27 -2.77
C PRO A 144 -27.63 -55.65 -2.24
N SER A 145 -27.45 -55.75 -0.92
CA SER A 145 -27.18 -57.01 -0.22
C SER A 145 -28.47 -57.85 -0.11
N ASN A 146 -28.51 -58.98 -0.81
CA ASN A 146 -29.60 -59.95 -0.74
C ASN A 146 -29.55 -60.67 0.62
N VAL A 147 -30.57 -60.46 1.46
CA VAL A 147 -30.82 -61.23 2.68
C VAL A 147 -31.80 -62.33 2.33
N GLU A 148 -31.32 -63.57 2.21
CA GLU A 148 -32.19 -64.73 2.08
C GLU A 148 -31.74 -65.88 2.99
N ALA A 149 -32.65 -66.21 3.90
CA ALA A 149 -33.00 -67.52 4.43
C ALA A 149 -31.90 -68.44 5.01
N LYS A 150 -31.99 -68.66 6.33
CA LYS A 150 -32.09 -70.03 6.84
C LYS A 150 -32.79 -70.11 8.19
N ARG A 151 -33.86 -70.91 8.15
CA ARG A 151 -34.58 -71.66 9.20
C ARG A 151 -33.97 -71.71 10.59
#